data_AF-A0AAF0CNZ3-F1
#
_entry.id   AF-A0AAF0CNZ3-F1
#
_cell.length_a   1.000
_cell.length_b   1.000
_cell.length_c   1.000
_cell.angle_alpha   90.00
_cell.angle_beta   90.00
_cell.angle_gamma   90.00
#
_symmetry.space_group_name_H-M   'P 1'
#
loop_
_entity.id
_entity.type
_entity.pdbx_description
1 polymer ?
#
loop_
_entity_poly.entity_id
_entity_poly.type
_entity_poly.pdbx_seq_one_letter_code
_entity_poly.pdbx_strand_id
1 'polypeptide(L)'
;MSTAPNHRTMAEFYIKGLTGGFIDPDEVIKWADDLLCNDPDTKDWMIDISTAGADDRMGVVHHLHAVKGDVDEAALAALLAAREG
;
A
#
# COMPACT_ATOMS: atom_id res chain seq x y z
N MET A 1 -21.18 -4.74 5.77
CA MET A 1 -20.53 -3.42 5.81
C MET A 1 -19.10 -3.65 5.37
N SER A 2 -18.70 -3.09 4.22
CA SER A 2 -17.31 -3.21 3.77
C SER A 2 -16.47 -2.28 4.63
N THR A 3 -15.86 -2.83 5.66
CA THR A 3 -14.83 -2.13 6.44
C THR A 3 -13.68 -1.81 5.50
N ALA A 4 -13.16 -0.60 5.55
CA ALA A 4 -11.96 -0.26 4.77
C ALA A 4 -10.85 -1.28 5.12
N PRO A 5 -10.15 -1.83 4.11
CA PRO A 5 -9.07 -2.78 4.34
C PRO A 5 -8.01 -2.16 5.27
N ASN A 6 -7.46 -2.97 6.16
CA ASN A 6 -6.42 -2.50 7.07
C ASN A 6 -5.13 -2.15 6.30
N HIS A 7 -4.22 -1.39 6.92
CA HIS A 7 -2.99 -0.92 6.26
C HIS A 7 -2.12 -2.07 5.75
N ARG A 8 -2.03 -3.20 6.46
CA ARG A 8 -1.27 -4.36 6.00
C ARG A 8 -1.90 -5.00 4.75
N THR A 9 -3.22 -5.12 4.71
CA THR A 9 -3.95 -5.60 3.53
C THR A 9 -3.73 -4.67 2.33
N MET A 10 -3.81 -3.35 2.53
CA MET A 10 -3.49 -2.38 1.48
C MET A 10 -2.04 -2.48 1.01
N ALA A 11 -1.10 -2.64 1.94
CA ALA A 11 0.30 -2.80 1.58
C ALA A 11 0.55 -4.05 0.73
N GLU A 12 -0.09 -5.18 1.08
CA GLU A 12 -0.01 -6.41 0.30
C GLU A 12 -0.65 -6.28 -1.09
N PHE A 13 -1.76 -5.54 -1.20
CA PHE A 13 -2.36 -5.18 -2.49
C PHE A 13 -1.37 -4.38 -3.36
N TYR A 14 -0.73 -3.36 -2.80
CA TYR A 14 0.27 -2.57 -3.52
C TYR A 14 1.51 -3.39 -3.91
N ILE A 15 2.00 -4.28 -3.03
CA ILE A 15 3.11 -5.20 -3.37
C ILE A 15 2.75 -6.06 -4.58
N LYS A 16 1.55 -6.67 -4.59
CA LYS A 16 1.07 -7.48 -5.71
C LYS A 16 0.86 -6.64 -6.98
N GLY A 17 0.39 -5.40 -6.84
CA GLY A 17 0.22 -4.48 -7.97
C GLY A 17 1.52 -4.01 -8.59
N LEU A 18 2.52 -3.67 -7.79
CA LEU A 18 3.84 -3.27 -8.26
C LEU A 18 4.58 -4.43 -8.92
N THR A 19 4.49 -5.63 -8.34
CA THR A 19 5.11 -6.84 -8.92
C THR A 19 4.36 -7.35 -10.16
N GLY A 20 3.03 -7.22 -10.20
CA GLY A 20 2.18 -7.54 -11.35
C GLY A 20 2.17 -6.47 -12.45
N GLY A 21 2.69 -5.27 -12.18
CA GLY A 21 2.78 -4.18 -13.16
C GLY A 21 1.46 -3.46 -13.46
N PHE A 22 0.46 -3.55 -12.57
CA PHE A 22 -0.86 -2.89 -12.72
C PHE A 22 -1.09 -1.73 -11.73
N ILE A 23 -0.09 -1.45 -10.90
CA ILE A 23 -0.01 -0.29 -10.02
C ILE A 23 1.32 0.41 -10.27
N ASP A 24 1.27 1.73 -10.31
CA ASP A 24 2.46 2.58 -10.39
C ASP A 24 2.95 2.99 -8.99
N PRO A 25 4.27 3.13 -8.79
CA PRO A 25 4.85 3.60 -7.52
C PRO A 25 4.23 4.91 -7.00
N ASP A 26 3.88 5.83 -7.90
CA ASP A 26 3.19 7.10 -7.55
C ASP A 26 1.86 6.91 -6.83
N GLU A 27 1.11 5.84 -7.15
CA GLU A 27 -0.17 5.54 -6.48
C GLU A 27 0.08 5.13 -5.02
N VAL A 28 1.17 4.42 -4.76
CA VAL A 28 1.56 4.00 -3.41
C VAL A 28 2.10 5.17 -2.58
N ILE A 29 2.89 6.05 -3.20
CA ILE A 29 3.40 7.27 -2.56
C ILE A 29 2.24 8.16 -2.13
N LYS A 30 1.28 8.41 -3.03
CA LYS A 30 0.07 9.19 -2.70
C LYS A 30 -0.75 8.57 -1.57
N TRP A 31 -0.87 7.24 -1.54
CA TRP A 31 -1.52 6.57 -0.43
C TRP A 31 -0.82 6.85 0.90
N ALA A 32 0.52 6.82 0.93
CA ALA A 32 1.27 7.17 2.13
C ALA A 32 1.14 8.66 2.49
N ASP A 33 1.14 9.58 1.52
CA ASP A 33 0.91 11.01 1.73
C ASP A 33 -0.46 11.28 2.35
N ASP A 34 -1.50 10.61 1.85
CA ASP A 34 -2.86 10.70 2.38
C ASP A 34 -2.92 10.18 3.82
N LEU A 35 -2.23 9.09 4.13
CA LEU A 35 -2.13 8.58 5.50
C LEU A 35 -1.41 9.58 6.41
N LEU A 36 -0.31 10.20 5.97
CA LEU A 36 0.39 11.22 6.75
C LEU A 36 -0.47 12.45 7.04
N CYS A 37 -1.37 12.81 6.11
CA CYS A 37 -2.26 13.96 6.29
C CYS A 37 -3.48 13.66 7.17
N ASN A 38 -3.95 12.41 7.18
CA ASN A 38 -5.24 12.05 7.79
C ASN A 38 -5.13 11.12 9.01
N ASP A 39 -4.04 10.37 9.16
CA ASP A 39 -3.82 9.47 10.29
C ASP A 39 -3.13 10.24 11.44
N PRO A 40 -3.77 10.34 12.63
CA PRO A 40 -3.15 10.97 13.78
C PRO A 40 -1.95 10.19 14.36
N ASP A 41 -1.78 8.92 13.99
CA ASP A 41 -0.70 8.05 14.44
C ASP A 41 0.28 7.73 13.30
N THR A 42 1.00 8.76 12.88
CA THR A 42 2.07 8.65 11.89
C THR A 42 3.12 7.62 12.30
N LYS A 43 3.45 6.71 11.38
CA LYS A 43 4.50 5.69 11.55
C LYS A 43 5.66 5.93 10.59
N ASP A 44 6.85 5.46 10.97
CA ASP A 44 8.07 5.59 10.15
C ASP A 44 7.87 5.06 8.72
N TRP A 45 7.19 3.91 8.57
CA TRP A 45 6.93 3.32 7.26
C TRP A 45 6.08 4.22 6.35
N MET A 46 5.22 5.09 6.90
CA MET A 46 4.43 6.03 6.09
C MET A 46 5.33 7.10 5.49
N ILE A 47 6.29 7.60 6.28
CA ILE A 47 7.29 8.58 5.84
C ILE A 47 8.24 7.95 4.82
N ASP A 48 8.69 6.72 5.07
CA ASP A 48 9.58 6.00 4.17
C ASP A 48 8.94 5.77 2.79
N ILE A 49 7.66 5.42 2.73
CA ILE A 49 6.93 5.24 1.47
C ILE A 49 6.68 6.59 0.78
N SER A 50 6.24 7.62 1.53
CA SER A 50 5.99 8.97 1.00
C SER A 50 7.25 9.61 0.40
N THR A 51 8.42 9.34 0.98
CA THR A 51 9.70 9.88 0.52
C THR A 51 10.45 8.99 -0.48
N ALA A 52 9.88 7.83 -0.83
CA ALA A 52 10.45 6.93 -1.82
C ALA A 52 10.43 7.56 -3.22
N GLY A 53 11.45 7.25 -4.02
CA GLY A 53 11.49 7.67 -5.42
C GLY A 53 10.49 6.86 -6.26
N ALA A 54 9.63 7.53 -7.03
CA ALA A 54 8.68 6.86 -7.93
C ALA A 54 9.37 6.01 -9.01
N ASP A 55 10.62 6.34 -9.38
CA ASP A 55 11.43 5.54 -10.28
C ASP A 55 12.01 4.27 -9.63
N ASP A 56 12.01 4.18 -8.29
CA ASP A 56 12.51 3.05 -7.52
C ASP A 56 11.39 2.14 -7.03
N ARG A 57 10.80 1.41 -7.98
CA ARG A 57 9.74 0.42 -7.69
C ARG A 57 10.16 -0.60 -6.63
N MET A 58 11.42 -1.04 -6.62
CA MET A 58 11.90 -2.03 -5.66
C MET A 58 12.05 -1.45 -4.26
N GLY A 59 12.50 -0.19 -4.14
CA GLY A 59 12.51 0.55 -2.88
C GLY A 59 11.12 0.69 -2.30
N VAL A 60 10.12 1.07 -3.11
CA VAL A 60 8.72 1.16 -2.66
C VAL A 60 8.19 -0.19 -2.17
N VAL A 61 8.44 -1.29 -2.89
CA VAL A 61 8.08 -2.64 -2.44
C VAL A 61 8.75 -2.98 -1.10
N HIS A 62 10.03 -2.66 -0.94
CA HIS A 62 10.75 -2.90 0.30
C HIS A 62 10.12 -2.17 1.49
N HIS A 63 9.75 -0.90 1.33
CA HIS A 63 9.10 -0.12 2.38
C HIS A 63 7.69 -0.64 2.71
N LEU A 64 6.93 -1.13 1.73
CA LEU A 64 5.62 -1.75 1.96
C LEU A 64 5.70 -3.01 2.84
N HIS A 65 6.82 -3.74 2.83
CA HIS A 65 7.03 -4.88 3.74
C HIS A 65 7.26 -4.45 5.21
N ALA A 66 7.58 -3.18 5.47
CA ALA A 66 7.72 -2.65 6.83
C ALA A 66 6.36 -2.49 7.53
N VAL A 67 5.27 -2.35 6.76
CA VAL A 67 3.90 -2.23 7.29
C VAL A 67 3.54 -3.48 8.08
N LYS A 68 3.20 -3.30 9.36
CA LYS A 68 2.85 -4.39 10.29
C LYS A 68 1.35 -4.62 10.35
N GLY A 69 0.97 -5.82 10.77
CA GLY A 69 -0.42 -6.26 10.93
C GLY A 69 -0.68 -7.59 10.24
N ASP A 70 -1.94 -8.02 10.27
CA ASP A 70 -2.40 -9.23 9.61
C ASP A 70 -3.09 -8.89 8.29
N VAL A 71 -2.76 -9.66 7.24
CA VAL A 71 -3.44 -9.54 5.95
C VAL A 71 -4.81 -10.19 6.05
N ASP A 72 -5.85 -9.41 5.77
CA ASP A 72 -7.18 -9.94 5.51
C ASP A 72 -7.22 -10.45 4.06
N GLU A 73 -7.10 -11.77 3.89
CA GLU A 73 -7.07 -12.40 2.57
C GLU A 73 -8.38 -12.20 1.79
N ALA A 74 -9.53 -12.11 2.45
CA ALA A 74 -10.82 -11.91 1.80
C ALA A 74 -10.93 -10.49 1.26
N ALA A 75 -10.51 -9.49 2.05
CA ALA A 75 -10.45 -8.10 1.61
C ALA A 75 -9.40 -7.91 0.50
N LEU A 76 -8.23 -8.55 0.61
CA LEU A 76 -7.20 -8.52 -0.43
C LEU A 76 -7.71 -9.09 -1.76
N ALA A 77 -8.36 -10.25 -1.72
CA ALA A 77 -8.93 -10.87 -2.91
C ALA A 77 -10.01 -9.97 -3.56
N ALA A 78 -10.84 -9.30 -2.76
CA ALA A 78 -11.83 -8.36 -3.26
C ALA A 78 -11.19 -7.13 -3.94
N LEU A 79 -10.11 -6.58 -3.38
CA LEU A 79 -9.35 -5.47 -3.97
C LEU A 79 -8.72 -5.86 -5.31
N LEU A 80 -8.06 -7.02 -5.35
CA LEU A 80 -7.43 -7.52 -6.58
C LEU A 80 -8.47 -7.76 -7.66
N ALA A 81 -9.57 -8.45 -7.33
CA ALA A 81 -10.66 -8.69 -8.27
C ALA A 81 -11.30 -7.40 -8.79
N ALA A 82 -11.39 -6.35 -7.96
CA ALA A 82 -11.92 -5.04 -8.37
C ALA A 82 -10.96 -4.24 -9.26
N ARG A 83 -9.66 -4.54 -9.25
CA ARG A 83 -8.64 -3.87 -10.08
C ARG A 83 -8.34 -4.62 -11.38
N GLU A 84 -8.53 -5.94 -11.40
CA GLU A 84 -8.35 -6.80 -12.58
C GLU A 84 -9.57 -6.88 -13.51
N GLY A 85 -10.74 -6.38 -13.08
CA GLY A 85 -12.00 -6.38 -13.86
C GLY A 85 -12.28 -5.06 -14.55
#